data_AF-A0A2H0KHR1-F1
#
_entry.id   AF-A0A2H0KHR1-F1
#
_cell.length_a   1.000
_cell.length_b   1.000
_cell.length_c   1.000
_cell.angle_alpha   90.00
_cell.angle_beta   90.00
_cell.angle_gamma   90.00
#
_symmetry.space_group_name_H-M   'P 1'
#
loop_
_entity.id
_entity.type
_entity.pdbx_description
1 polymer ?
#
loop_
_entity_poly.entity_id
_entity_poly.type
_entity_poly.pdbx_seq_one_letter_code
_entity_poly.pdbx_strand_id
1 'polypeptide(L)'
;MSCPWNKINIPKETLIDLYENQRLSIAQVASKLEFSNGPIHRLLRDYKLKIRTVSQAKEKYFISKGELKNLYLTQKLSTEQIAKKYGCNHVTIIYKMGKYGIKSRGHLGLTPPIKISKEKLEYLYHGRKLSAVKIAKILHRSKGGIERKINNFNIPTRNVDNRACKYKKFDFSGDLSEKAYMIGFRIGDLYITQTKNLILAHCSTTKRNQIRLIKNLFSPYTPSHIAIAKRGTFEITTHLNKTFSFLLPKQDDIELWILENPQYFWAFFAGYSDAEGSLHLSRINKGKYIKNCATFEISSYDKNILRKLSAGLSQFNIQSKQPYVCHPKGTPCVYSKYFSSDDSWRLVVSRKDCLWKLINFWEKYSRHKDKQTAIERVRRNIILRNQLPYCHKINLSVPKII
;
A
#
# COMPACT_ATOMS: atom_id res chain seq x y z
N MET A 1 21.74 61.52 -54.10
CA MET A 1 20.91 62.66 -54.55
C MET A 1 19.64 62.71 -53.70
N SER A 2 19.47 63.74 -52.88
CA SER A 2 18.33 63.88 -51.97
C SER A 2 17.11 64.34 -52.78
N CYS A 3 16.11 63.47 -52.95
CA CYS A 3 14.82 63.88 -53.52
C CYS A 3 14.12 64.83 -52.53
N PRO A 4 13.65 66.01 -52.97
CA PRO A 4 12.93 66.91 -52.08
C PRO A 4 11.69 66.21 -51.51
N TRP A 5 11.53 66.29 -50.20
CA TRP A 5 10.47 65.71 -49.37
C TRP A 5 9.03 65.94 -49.89
N ASN A 6 8.84 66.89 -50.82
CA ASN A 6 7.55 67.22 -51.43
C ASN A 6 7.14 66.39 -52.66
N LYS A 7 7.91 65.38 -53.10
CA LYS A 7 7.55 64.53 -54.28
C LYS A 7 7.38 63.02 -53.99
N ILE A 8 7.48 62.57 -52.74
CA ILE A 8 7.34 61.15 -52.40
C ILE A 8 5.85 60.75 -52.40
N ASN A 9 5.47 59.84 -53.30
CA ASN A 9 4.12 59.27 -53.42
C ASN A 9 4.19 57.74 -53.22
N ILE A 10 3.67 57.25 -52.09
CA ILE A 10 3.59 55.81 -51.78
C ILE A 10 2.10 55.43 -51.84
N PRO A 11 1.70 54.40 -52.61
CA PRO A 11 0.29 53.99 -52.70
C PRO A 11 -0.33 53.74 -51.33
N LYS A 12 -1.61 54.12 -51.19
CA LYS A 12 -2.35 53.97 -49.93
C LYS A 12 -2.43 52.51 -49.49
N GLU A 13 -2.60 51.60 -50.44
CA GLU A 13 -2.69 50.15 -50.24
C GLU A 13 -1.39 49.62 -49.61
N THR A 14 -0.24 50.07 -50.10
CA THR A 14 1.09 49.71 -49.59
C THR A 14 1.28 50.19 -48.15
N LEU A 15 0.81 51.41 -47.84
CA LEU A 15 0.86 51.92 -46.46
C LEU A 15 -0.11 51.18 -45.53
N ILE A 16 -1.32 50.83 -45.98
CA ILE A 16 -2.25 50.01 -45.19
C ILE A 16 -1.63 48.64 -44.89
N ASP A 17 -1.03 48.00 -45.90
CA ASP A 17 -0.44 46.67 -45.69
C ASP A 17 0.75 46.71 -44.72
N LEU A 18 1.69 47.63 -44.91
CA LEU A 18 2.88 47.70 -44.06
C LEU A 18 2.56 48.22 -42.64
N TYR A 19 1.67 49.22 -42.52
CA TYR A 19 1.40 49.91 -41.26
C TYR A 19 0.26 49.29 -40.44
N GLU A 20 -0.83 48.89 -41.09
CA GLU A 20 -2.01 48.34 -40.44
C GLU A 20 -1.98 46.81 -40.38
N ASN A 21 -1.73 46.13 -41.50
CA ASN A 21 -1.75 44.66 -41.55
C ASN A 21 -0.49 44.05 -40.93
N GLN A 22 0.70 44.47 -41.37
CA GLN A 22 1.99 43.98 -40.86
C GLN A 22 2.42 44.67 -39.56
N ARG A 23 1.68 45.72 -39.12
CA ARG A 23 1.89 46.47 -37.86
C ARG A 23 3.30 47.04 -37.68
N LEU A 24 4.08 47.26 -38.75
CA LEU A 24 5.41 47.86 -38.68
C LEU A 24 5.35 49.31 -38.17
N SER A 25 6.23 49.70 -37.26
CA SER A 25 6.32 51.10 -36.79
C SER A 25 6.64 52.07 -37.93
N ILE A 26 6.33 53.36 -37.76
CA ILE A 26 6.64 54.39 -38.78
C ILE A 26 8.12 54.34 -39.20
N ALA A 27 9.03 54.15 -38.23
CA ALA A 27 10.46 54.02 -38.50
C ALA A 27 10.82 52.73 -39.27
N GLN A 28 10.16 51.60 -38.97
CA GLN A 28 10.36 50.36 -39.71
C GLN A 28 9.79 50.44 -41.12
N VAL A 29 8.63 51.09 -41.32
CA VAL A 29 8.05 51.34 -42.64
C VAL A 29 8.96 52.27 -43.45
N ALA A 30 9.43 53.36 -42.84
CA ALA A 30 10.36 54.30 -43.46
C ALA A 30 11.68 53.61 -43.85
N SER A 31 12.26 52.81 -42.95
CA SER A 31 13.47 52.02 -43.24
C SER A 31 13.26 50.97 -44.32
N LYS A 32 12.10 50.28 -44.33
CA LYS A 32 11.79 49.23 -45.34
C LYS A 32 11.54 49.82 -46.73
N LEU A 33 11.12 51.08 -46.80
CA LEU A 33 10.87 51.79 -48.05
C LEU A 33 11.99 52.78 -48.39
N GLU A 34 13.10 52.76 -47.65
CA GLU A 34 14.27 53.64 -47.84
C GLU A 34 13.96 55.15 -47.81
N PHE A 35 12.95 55.54 -47.02
CA PHE A 35 12.57 56.94 -46.81
C PHE A 35 12.86 57.42 -45.38
N SER A 36 12.84 58.74 -45.19
CA SER A 36 12.82 59.33 -43.85
C SER A 36 11.43 59.19 -43.20
N ASN A 37 11.35 59.34 -41.87
CA ASN A 37 10.09 59.19 -41.12
C ASN A 37 9.02 60.23 -41.49
N GLY A 38 9.45 61.44 -41.89
CA GLY A 38 8.57 62.58 -42.19
C GLY A 38 7.56 62.32 -43.31
N PRO A 39 8.00 61.85 -44.50
CA PRO A 39 7.13 61.44 -45.60
C PRO A 39 6.05 60.42 -45.22
N ILE A 40 6.41 59.38 -44.45
CA ILE A 40 5.43 58.37 -43.98
C ILE A 40 4.40 59.01 -43.04
N HIS A 41 4.84 59.88 -42.14
CA HIS A 41 3.95 60.58 -41.20
C HIS A 41 2.99 61.55 -41.90
N ARG A 42 3.43 62.21 -42.98
CA ARG A 42 2.58 63.05 -43.84
C ARG A 42 1.56 62.19 -44.57
N LEU A 43 1.98 61.13 -45.26
CA LEU A 43 1.10 60.27 -46.04
C LEU A 43 0.03 59.55 -45.20
N LEU A 44 0.37 59.12 -43.97
CA LEU A 44 -0.63 58.59 -43.04
C LEU A 44 -1.73 59.63 -42.71
N ARG A 45 -1.37 60.91 -42.59
CA ARG A 45 -2.33 62.01 -42.37
C ARG A 45 -3.15 62.31 -43.61
N ASP A 46 -2.51 62.41 -44.78
CA ASP A 46 -3.16 62.71 -46.07
C ASP A 46 -4.18 61.62 -46.43
N TYR A 47 -3.84 60.35 -46.19
CA TYR A 47 -4.74 59.21 -46.39
C TYR A 47 -5.76 58.98 -45.27
N LYS A 48 -5.78 59.85 -44.26
CA LYS A 48 -6.66 59.79 -43.09
C LYS A 48 -6.57 58.46 -42.33
N LEU A 49 -5.38 57.86 -42.30
CA LEU A 49 -5.09 56.65 -41.53
C LEU A 49 -4.80 57.03 -40.07
N LYS A 50 -5.31 56.23 -39.13
CA LYS A 50 -5.17 56.53 -37.70
C LYS A 50 -3.73 56.30 -37.25
N ILE A 51 -3.03 57.37 -36.90
CA ILE A 51 -1.68 57.30 -36.36
C ILE A 51 -1.72 56.64 -34.97
N ARG A 52 -1.00 55.53 -34.82
CA ARG A 52 -0.83 54.81 -33.55
C ARG A 52 -0.11 55.70 -32.54
N THR A 53 -0.59 55.68 -31.30
CA THR A 53 0.13 56.29 -30.19
C THR A 53 1.41 55.52 -29.90
N VAL A 54 2.36 56.14 -29.18
CA VAL A 54 3.62 55.50 -28.77
C VAL A 54 3.37 54.18 -28.04
N SER A 55 2.33 54.11 -27.19
CA SER A 55 1.93 52.89 -26.49
C SER A 55 1.42 51.80 -27.44
N GLN A 56 0.63 52.16 -28.45
CA GLN A 56 0.10 51.22 -29.46
C GLN A 56 1.19 50.72 -30.41
N ALA A 57 2.21 51.53 -30.69
CA ALA A 57 3.36 51.15 -31.49
C ALA A 57 4.33 50.22 -30.74
N LYS A 58 4.39 50.31 -29.40
CA LYS A 58 5.24 49.47 -28.53
C LYS A 58 4.54 48.21 -27.99
N GLU A 59 3.30 47.94 -28.39
CA GLU A 59 2.53 46.81 -27.86
C GLU A 59 3.06 45.46 -28.39
N LYS A 60 3.74 44.70 -27.52
CA LYS A 60 4.43 43.44 -27.86
C LYS A 60 3.49 42.32 -28.33
N TYR A 61 2.26 42.24 -27.82
CA TYR A 61 1.29 41.20 -28.15
C TYR A 61 -0.02 41.85 -28.59
N PHE A 62 -0.16 42.15 -29.88
CA PHE A 62 -1.39 42.73 -30.40
C PHE A 62 -2.44 41.65 -30.66
N ILE A 63 -3.65 41.85 -30.13
CA ILE A 63 -4.83 41.02 -30.36
C ILE A 63 -6.00 41.97 -30.46
N SER A 64 -6.73 41.94 -31.58
CA SER A 64 -7.86 42.86 -31.75
C SER A 64 -9.04 42.49 -30.84
N LYS A 65 -9.90 43.46 -30.53
CA LYS A 65 -11.12 43.21 -29.72
C LYS A 65 -12.04 42.16 -30.37
N GLY A 66 -12.23 42.24 -31.68
CA GLY A 66 -13.09 41.31 -32.43
C GLY A 66 -12.52 39.89 -32.43
N GLU A 67 -11.21 39.76 -32.64
CA GLU A 67 -10.51 38.49 -32.63
C GLU A 67 -10.51 37.85 -31.24
N LEU A 68 -10.20 38.60 -30.18
CA LEU A 68 -10.24 38.08 -28.81
C LEU A 68 -11.65 37.63 -28.42
N LYS A 69 -12.69 38.38 -28.86
CA LYS A 69 -14.10 38.00 -28.66
C LYS A 69 -14.44 36.71 -29.40
N ASN A 70 -14.00 36.56 -30.65
CA ASN A 70 -14.22 35.35 -31.44
C ASN A 70 -13.55 34.12 -30.81
N LEU A 71 -12.27 34.22 -30.45
CA LEU A 71 -11.52 33.13 -29.83
C LEU A 71 -12.12 32.68 -28.49
N TYR A 72 -12.53 33.64 -27.66
CA TYR A 72 -13.00 33.36 -26.30
C TYR A 72 -14.48 32.95 -26.23
N LEU A 73 -15.38 33.66 -26.95
CA LEU A 73 -16.83 33.42 -26.88
C LEU A 73 -17.31 32.42 -27.93
N THR A 74 -16.89 32.58 -29.19
CA THR A 74 -17.36 31.75 -30.31
C THR A 74 -16.63 30.41 -30.34
N GLN A 75 -15.29 30.45 -30.37
CA GLN A 75 -14.43 29.26 -30.43
C GLN A 75 -14.20 28.60 -29.07
N LYS A 76 -14.70 29.23 -27.99
CA LYS A 76 -14.69 28.70 -26.62
C LYS A 76 -13.30 28.38 -26.04
N LEU A 77 -12.20 28.88 -26.62
CA LEU A 77 -10.84 28.63 -26.13
C LEU A 77 -10.61 29.23 -24.75
N SER A 78 -9.83 28.54 -23.90
CA SER A 78 -9.42 29.06 -22.58
C SER A 78 -8.45 30.24 -22.73
N THR A 79 -8.33 31.07 -21.68
CA THR A 79 -7.33 32.16 -21.66
C THR A 79 -5.91 31.63 -21.84
N GLU A 80 -5.61 30.44 -21.33
CA GLU A 80 -4.33 29.74 -21.49
C GLU A 80 -4.07 29.34 -22.94
N GLN A 81 -5.08 28.74 -23.60
CA GLN A 81 -4.98 28.34 -25.01
C GLN A 81 -4.78 29.54 -25.92
N ILE A 82 -5.50 30.64 -25.65
CA ILE A 82 -5.32 31.91 -26.35
C ILE A 82 -3.91 32.46 -26.08
N ALA A 83 -3.45 32.47 -24.84
CA ALA A 83 -2.10 32.94 -24.51
C ALA A 83 -1.01 32.19 -25.28
N LYS A 84 -1.10 30.85 -25.31
CA LYS A 84 -0.19 30.00 -26.09
C LYS A 84 -0.21 30.33 -27.57
N LYS A 85 -1.38 30.59 -28.15
CA LYS A 85 -1.53 30.97 -29.57
C LYS A 85 -0.78 32.27 -29.91
N TYR A 86 -0.74 33.24 -29.00
CA TYR A 86 -0.04 34.52 -29.20
C TYR A 86 1.33 34.60 -28.52
N GLY A 87 1.85 33.48 -28.02
CA GLY A 87 3.16 33.43 -27.35
C GLY A 87 3.25 34.34 -26.12
N CYS A 88 2.15 34.54 -25.39
CA CYS A 88 2.09 35.42 -24.22
C CYS A 88 1.58 34.69 -22.97
N ASN A 89 1.69 35.33 -21.80
CA ASN A 89 1.14 34.81 -20.55
C ASN A 89 -0.39 35.03 -20.50
N HIS A 90 -1.15 34.08 -19.93
CA HIS A 90 -2.61 34.18 -19.80
C HIS A 90 -3.08 35.44 -19.05
N VAL A 91 -2.25 35.98 -18.15
CA VAL A 91 -2.53 37.26 -17.46
C VAL A 91 -2.66 38.41 -18.47
N THR A 92 -1.86 38.41 -19.54
CA THR A 92 -1.96 39.40 -20.64
C THR A 92 -3.31 39.32 -21.35
N ILE A 93 -3.84 38.11 -21.53
CA ILE A 93 -5.17 37.88 -22.12
C ILE A 93 -6.26 38.39 -21.17
N ILE A 94 -6.16 38.11 -19.87
CA ILE A 94 -7.10 38.61 -18.85
C ILE A 94 -7.12 40.15 -18.82
N TYR A 95 -5.94 40.78 -18.81
CA TYR A 95 -5.81 42.23 -18.88
C TYR A 95 -6.49 42.81 -20.13
N LYS A 96 -6.26 42.22 -21.31
CA LYS A 96 -6.92 42.64 -22.56
C LYS A 96 -8.42 42.41 -22.54
N MET A 97 -8.90 41.30 -21.97
CA MET A 97 -10.32 41.06 -21.78
C MET A 97 -10.95 42.17 -20.91
N GLY A 98 -10.29 42.55 -19.82
CA GLY A 98 -10.70 43.67 -18.97
C GLY A 98 -10.73 45.00 -19.74
N LYS A 99 -9.65 45.33 -20.46
CA LYS A 99 -9.53 46.53 -21.30
C LYS A 99 -10.62 46.62 -22.38
N TYR A 100 -11.04 45.49 -22.94
CA TYR A 100 -12.07 45.43 -23.99
C TYR A 100 -13.49 45.19 -23.47
N GLY A 101 -13.68 45.07 -22.15
CA GLY A 101 -14.98 44.82 -21.52
C GLY A 101 -15.54 43.41 -21.78
N ILE A 102 -14.69 42.43 -22.06
CA ILE A 102 -15.09 41.03 -22.28
C ILE A 102 -15.26 40.35 -20.92
N LYS A 103 -16.51 40.10 -20.52
CA LYS A 103 -16.82 39.41 -19.26
C LYS A 103 -16.27 37.98 -19.26
N SER A 104 -15.73 37.57 -18.11
CA SER A 104 -15.31 36.18 -17.89
C SER A 104 -16.51 35.24 -17.89
N ARG A 105 -16.32 34.01 -18.40
CA ARG A 105 -17.29 32.90 -18.31
C ARG A 105 -17.45 32.35 -16.88
N GLY A 106 -16.72 32.88 -15.90
CA GLY A 106 -16.72 32.43 -14.51
C GLY A 106 -15.96 31.12 -14.30
N HIS A 107 -15.81 30.71 -13.03
CA HIS A 107 -15.09 29.49 -12.63
C HIS A 107 -15.68 28.21 -13.26
N LEU A 108 -16.97 28.21 -13.64
CA LEU A 108 -17.65 27.06 -14.22
C LEU A 108 -17.55 27.00 -15.76
N GLY A 109 -16.92 27.98 -16.40
CA GLY A 109 -17.18 28.42 -17.78
C GLY A 109 -17.38 27.38 -18.89
N LEU A 110 -16.71 26.23 -18.86
CA LEU A 110 -16.87 25.15 -19.86
C LEU A 110 -17.36 23.83 -19.28
N THR A 111 -17.46 23.72 -17.95
CA THR A 111 -17.83 22.48 -17.29
C THR A 111 -19.34 22.44 -17.07
N PRO A 112 -20.08 21.60 -17.83
CA PRO A 112 -21.51 21.47 -17.61
C PRO A 112 -21.79 20.95 -16.19
N PRO A 113 -22.82 21.47 -15.51
CA PRO A 113 -23.17 21.02 -14.17
C PRO A 113 -23.47 19.52 -14.18
N ILE A 114 -23.15 18.87 -13.07
CA ILE A 114 -23.46 17.45 -12.88
C ILE A 114 -24.99 17.34 -12.74
N LYS A 115 -25.65 16.86 -13.80
CA LYS A 115 -27.09 16.59 -13.83
C LYS A 115 -27.35 15.19 -13.25
N ILE A 116 -27.61 15.13 -11.94
CA ILE A 116 -28.03 13.91 -11.23
C ILE A 116 -29.01 14.30 -10.13
N SER A 117 -30.07 13.51 -9.94
CA SER A 117 -31.00 13.71 -8.83
C SER A 117 -30.40 13.24 -7.50
N LYS A 118 -30.93 13.73 -6.38
CA LYS A 118 -30.47 13.33 -5.06
C LYS A 118 -30.66 11.83 -4.85
N GLU A 119 -31.84 11.30 -5.20
CA GLU A 119 -32.23 9.90 -5.04
C GLU A 119 -31.31 8.98 -5.83
N LYS A 120 -30.98 9.36 -7.07
CA LYS A 120 -30.07 8.56 -7.91
C LYS A 120 -28.66 8.56 -7.36
N LEU A 121 -28.16 9.71 -6.87
CA LEU A 121 -26.83 9.78 -6.28
C LEU A 121 -26.76 8.99 -4.96
N GLU A 122 -27.81 9.07 -4.15
CA GLU A 122 -27.95 8.34 -2.89
C GLU A 122 -28.05 6.83 -3.12
N TYR A 123 -28.83 6.38 -4.10
CA TYR A 123 -28.89 4.97 -4.50
C TYR A 123 -27.52 4.44 -4.98
N LEU A 124 -26.79 5.20 -5.80
CA LEU A 124 -25.45 4.79 -6.24
C LEU A 124 -24.45 4.73 -5.08
N TYR A 125 -24.53 5.68 -4.14
CA TYR A 125 -23.57 5.82 -3.05
C TYR A 125 -23.84 4.87 -1.87
N HIS A 126 -25.08 4.79 -1.39
CA HIS A 126 -25.50 3.94 -0.26
C HIS A 126 -26.06 2.60 -0.71
N GLY A 127 -27.03 2.58 -1.64
CA GLY A 127 -27.66 1.35 -2.12
C GLY A 127 -26.68 0.41 -2.81
N ARG A 128 -25.93 0.91 -3.81
CA ARG A 128 -24.91 0.15 -4.55
C ARG A 128 -23.51 0.19 -3.93
N LYS A 129 -23.33 0.92 -2.82
CA LYS A 129 -22.06 1.08 -2.08
C LYS A 129 -20.87 1.56 -2.94
N LEU A 130 -21.10 2.26 -4.06
CA LEU A 130 -20.05 2.71 -4.98
C LEU A 130 -19.25 3.88 -4.39
N SER A 131 -17.93 3.91 -4.63
CA SER A 131 -17.09 5.05 -4.22
C SER A 131 -17.35 6.27 -5.10
N ALA A 132 -17.08 7.48 -4.58
CA ALA A 132 -17.19 8.72 -5.36
C ALA A 132 -16.36 8.68 -6.66
N VAL A 133 -15.23 7.98 -6.65
CA VAL A 133 -14.40 7.72 -7.85
C VAL A 133 -15.13 6.84 -8.87
N LYS A 134 -15.76 5.73 -8.43
CA LYS A 134 -16.53 4.87 -9.34
C LYS A 134 -17.74 5.60 -9.91
N ILE A 135 -18.45 6.36 -9.08
CA ILE A 135 -19.58 7.19 -9.51
C ILE A 135 -19.12 8.25 -10.52
N ALA A 136 -17.98 8.91 -10.25
CA ALA A 136 -17.38 9.88 -11.15
C ALA A 136 -17.03 9.28 -12.52
N LYS A 137 -16.51 8.04 -12.54
CA LYS A 137 -16.27 7.30 -13.79
C LYS A 137 -17.56 7.01 -14.55
N ILE A 138 -18.60 6.51 -13.86
CA ILE A 138 -19.92 6.21 -14.45
C ILE A 138 -20.55 7.47 -15.05
N LEU A 139 -20.39 8.62 -14.39
CA LEU A 139 -20.99 9.89 -14.82
C LEU A 139 -20.07 10.71 -15.74
N HIS A 140 -18.88 10.21 -16.08
CA HIS A 140 -17.84 10.93 -16.84
C HIS A 140 -17.54 12.32 -16.27
N ARG A 141 -17.30 12.37 -14.96
CA ARG A 141 -17.04 13.59 -14.18
C ARG A 141 -15.85 13.41 -13.26
N SER A 142 -15.42 14.50 -12.62
CA SER A 142 -14.35 14.47 -11.64
C SER A 142 -14.86 13.96 -10.28
N LYS A 143 -13.98 13.28 -9.54
CA LYS A 143 -14.23 12.84 -8.16
C LYS A 143 -14.71 14.01 -7.28
N GLY A 144 -13.99 15.15 -7.33
CA GLY A 144 -14.32 16.33 -6.52
C GLY A 144 -15.67 16.95 -6.87
N GLY A 145 -16.11 16.84 -8.14
CA GLY A 145 -17.45 17.27 -8.54
C GLY A 145 -18.55 16.42 -7.91
N ILE A 146 -18.35 15.10 -7.84
CA ILE A 146 -19.28 14.17 -7.16
C ILE A 146 -19.30 14.41 -5.66
N GLU A 147 -18.14 14.57 -5.01
CA GLU A 147 -18.05 14.86 -3.58
C GLU A 147 -18.77 16.16 -3.22
N ARG A 148 -18.57 17.20 -4.02
CA ARG A 148 -19.33 18.45 -3.86
C ARG A 148 -20.83 18.24 -3.98
N LYS A 149 -21.28 17.37 -4.89
CA LYS A 149 -22.71 17.10 -5.08
C LYS A 149 -23.32 16.26 -3.95
N ILE A 150 -22.56 15.31 -3.40
CA ILE A 150 -22.91 14.58 -2.17
C ILE A 150 -23.12 15.57 -1.03
N ASN A 151 -22.18 16.50 -0.84
CA ASN A 151 -22.28 17.53 0.20
C ASN A 151 -23.46 18.48 -0.04
N ASN A 152 -23.65 18.98 -1.26
CA ASN A 152 -24.76 19.89 -1.59
C ASN A 152 -26.14 19.25 -1.39
N PHE A 153 -26.26 17.92 -1.53
CA PHE A 153 -27.50 17.20 -1.26
C PHE A 153 -27.63 16.72 0.18
N ASN A 154 -26.67 17.06 1.05
CA ASN A 154 -26.57 16.59 2.44
C ASN A 154 -26.70 15.06 2.56
N ILE A 155 -26.13 14.32 1.59
CA ILE A 155 -26.13 12.86 1.65
C ILE A 155 -25.12 12.45 2.73
N PRO A 156 -25.54 11.68 3.76
CA PRO A 156 -24.65 11.31 4.86
C PRO A 156 -23.41 10.58 4.33
N THR A 157 -22.23 11.00 4.77
CA THR A 157 -21.01 10.27 4.44
C THR A 157 -21.08 8.87 5.04
N ARG A 158 -20.64 7.87 4.28
CA ARG A 158 -20.55 6.51 4.80
C ARG A 158 -19.61 6.51 5.99
N ASN A 159 -20.07 5.97 7.12
CA ASN A 159 -19.23 5.72 8.27
C ASN A 159 -17.99 4.91 7.84
N VAL A 160 -16.88 4.99 8.56
CA VAL A 160 -15.61 4.33 8.18
C VAL A 160 -15.83 2.82 7.96
N ASP A 161 -16.77 2.24 8.70
CA ASP A 161 -17.28 0.87 8.66
C ASP A 161 -17.86 0.49 7.29
N ASN A 162 -18.43 1.47 6.58
CA ASN A 162 -19.07 1.32 5.27
C ASN A 162 -18.15 1.74 4.11
N ARG A 163 -16.86 2.05 4.37
CA ARG A 163 -15.89 2.28 3.30
C ARG A 163 -15.63 0.97 2.57
N ALA A 164 -15.77 0.99 1.24
CA ALA A 164 -15.42 -0.14 0.41
C ALA A 164 -13.91 -0.43 0.56
N CYS A 165 -13.55 -1.52 1.25
CA CYS A 165 -12.20 -2.06 1.19
C CYS A 165 -11.88 -2.48 -0.25
N LYS A 166 -10.62 -2.30 -0.68
CA LYS A 166 -10.16 -2.73 -2.01
C LYS A 166 -10.43 -4.22 -2.26
N TYR A 167 -10.34 -5.04 -1.21
CA TYR A 167 -10.56 -6.47 -1.22
C TYR A 167 -11.71 -6.83 -0.29
N LYS A 168 -12.55 -7.79 -0.72
CA LYS A 168 -13.56 -8.41 0.14
C LYS A 168 -12.85 -9.13 1.29
N LYS A 169 -13.39 -9.01 2.50
CA LYS A 169 -12.96 -9.74 3.69
C LYS A 169 -14.00 -10.81 3.96
N PHE A 170 -13.56 -12.04 4.17
CA PHE A 170 -14.44 -13.16 4.52
C PHE A 170 -14.32 -13.46 6.01
N ASP A 171 -15.43 -13.90 6.59
CA ASP A 171 -15.50 -14.29 7.99
C ASP A 171 -14.63 -15.53 8.23
N PHE A 172 -14.19 -15.68 9.48
CA PHE A 172 -13.49 -16.86 9.93
C PHE A 172 -14.37 -18.09 9.70
N SER A 173 -13.77 -19.19 9.21
CA SER A 173 -14.50 -20.40 8.80
C SER A 173 -15.29 -21.06 9.93
N GLY A 174 -14.90 -20.81 11.18
CA GLY A 174 -15.44 -21.50 12.36
C GLY A 174 -14.70 -22.80 12.70
N ASP A 175 -13.71 -23.22 11.90
CA ASP A 175 -12.91 -24.41 12.21
C ASP A 175 -12.06 -24.21 13.47
N LEU A 176 -12.42 -24.92 14.55
CA LEU A 176 -11.73 -24.84 15.83
C LEU A 176 -10.29 -25.35 15.77
N SER A 177 -9.98 -26.30 14.87
CA SER A 177 -8.60 -26.78 14.68
C SER A 177 -7.74 -25.68 14.07
N GLU A 178 -8.23 -25.01 13.03
CA GLU A 178 -7.55 -23.83 12.48
C GLU A 178 -7.45 -22.69 13.50
N LYS A 179 -8.52 -22.45 14.27
CA LYS A 179 -8.53 -21.44 15.34
C LYS A 179 -7.42 -21.69 16.35
N ALA A 180 -7.29 -22.93 16.84
CA ALA A 180 -6.25 -23.34 17.78
C ALA A 180 -4.85 -23.13 17.21
N TYR A 181 -4.62 -23.53 15.95
CA TYR A 181 -3.36 -23.27 15.25
C TYR A 181 -3.04 -21.77 15.16
N MET A 182 -4.02 -20.95 14.76
CA MET A 182 -3.85 -19.50 14.65
C MET A 182 -3.52 -18.84 16.00
N ILE A 183 -4.15 -19.28 17.09
CA ILE A 183 -3.87 -18.79 18.44
C ILE A 183 -2.43 -19.14 18.83
N GLY A 184 -2.01 -20.41 18.68
CA GLY A 184 -0.64 -20.83 18.97
C GLY A 184 0.39 -20.03 18.17
N PHE A 185 0.19 -19.91 16.86
CA PHE A 185 1.10 -19.15 15.99
C PHE A 185 1.11 -17.65 16.32
N ARG A 186 -0.02 -17.10 16.77
CA ARG A 186 -0.14 -15.70 17.20
C ARG A 186 0.68 -15.37 18.43
N ILE A 187 0.84 -16.31 19.37
CA ILE A 187 1.52 -16.01 20.63
C ILE A 187 3.01 -15.77 20.38
N GLY A 188 3.61 -16.55 19.47
CA GLY A 188 4.99 -16.38 19.02
C GLY A 188 5.16 -15.25 18.00
N ASP A 189 4.83 -15.52 16.73
CA ASP A 189 5.34 -14.73 15.59
C ASP A 189 4.38 -13.67 15.02
N LEU A 190 3.10 -13.65 15.40
CA LEU A 190 2.16 -12.62 14.91
C LEU A 190 1.97 -11.47 15.90
N TYR A 191 2.20 -10.26 15.39
CA TYR A 191 1.69 -9.05 16.00
C TYR A 191 0.25 -8.81 15.56
N ILE A 192 -0.68 -8.80 16.52
CA ILE A 192 -2.10 -8.58 16.29
C ILE A 192 -2.50 -7.27 16.97
N THR A 193 -3.19 -6.40 16.23
CA THR A 193 -3.80 -5.19 16.79
C THR A 193 -5.16 -4.93 16.15
N GLN A 194 -5.99 -4.13 16.82
CA GLN A 194 -7.28 -3.71 16.30
C GLN A 194 -7.18 -2.28 15.76
N THR A 195 -7.58 -2.10 14.51
CA THR A 195 -7.97 -0.80 13.97
C THR A 195 -9.48 -0.61 14.20
N LYS A 196 -10.06 0.56 13.89
CA LYS A 196 -11.49 0.84 14.15
C LYS A 196 -12.44 -0.32 13.77
N ASN A 197 -12.24 -0.95 12.60
CA ASN A 197 -13.13 -2.00 12.10
C ASN A 197 -12.46 -3.30 11.65
N LEU A 198 -11.13 -3.38 11.73
CA LEU A 198 -10.38 -4.50 11.18
C LEU A 198 -9.35 -4.98 12.20
N ILE A 199 -9.11 -6.27 12.20
CA ILE A 199 -8.02 -6.90 12.93
C ILE A 199 -6.80 -6.89 12.00
N LEU A 200 -5.73 -6.26 12.44
CA LEU A 200 -4.46 -6.21 11.72
C LEU A 200 -3.57 -7.35 12.23
N ALA A 201 -3.22 -8.27 11.35
CA ALA A 201 -2.17 -9.26 11.59
C ALA A 201 -0.90 -8.86 10.85
N HIS A 202 0.20 -8.81 11.58
CA HIS A 202 1.50 -8.35 11.11
C HIS A 202 2.61 -9.31 11.52
N CYS A 203 3.58 -9.53 10.63
CA CYS A 203 4.78 -10.30 10.92
C CYS A 203 5.96 -9.74 10.11
N SER A 204 7.10 -9.62 10.77
CA SER A 204 8.37 -9.27 10.13
C SER A 204 9.25 -10.50 10.03
N THR A 205 9.81 -10.80 8.87
CA THR A 205 10.64 -12.00 8.70
C THR A 205 11.70 -11.85 7.61
N THR A 206 12.78 -12.60 7.72
CA THR A 206 13.77 -12.80 6.65
C THR A 206 13.54 -14.10 5.88
N LYS A 207 12.61 -14.96 6.35
CA LYS A 207 12.41 -16.32 5.83
C LYS A 207 11.26 -16.36 4.84
N ARG A 208 11.52 -16.84 3.61
CA ARG A 208 10.49 -17.00 2.57
C ARG A 208 9.40 -18.01 2.96
N ASN A 209 9.75 -19.05 3.72
CA ASN A 209 8.79 -20.06 4.17
C ASN A 209 7.80 -19.51 5.19
N GLN A 210 8.21 -18.55 6.03
CA GLN A 210 7.31 -17.81 6.92
C GLN A 210 6.31 -16.96 6.12
N ILE A 211 6.77 -16.27 5.06
CA ILE A 211 5.89 -15.52 4.15
C ILE A 211 4.84 -16.45 3.53
N ARG A 212 5.25 -17.63 3.07
CA ARG A 212 4.36 -18.62 2.46
C ARG A 212 3.33 -19.14 3.46
N LEU A 213 3.74 -19.45 4.69
CA LEU A 213 2.84 -19.86 5.77
C LEU A 213 1.75 -18.81 5.98
N ILE A 214 2.14 -17.55 6.22
CA ILE A 214 1.19 -16.47 6.53
C ILE A 214 0.25 -16.20 5.34
N LYS A 215 0.77 -16.22 4.12
CA LYS A 215 -0.07 -16.11 2.92
C LYS A 215 -1.10 -17.22 2.85
N ASN A 216 -0.70 -18.46 3.07
CA ASN A 216 -1.62 -19.60 3.02
C ASN A 216 -2.63 -19.57 4.16
N LEU A 217 -2.21 -19.11 5.34
CA LEU A 217 -3.07 -19.01 6.53
C LEU A 217 -4.21 -18.00 6.33
N PHE A 218 -3.95 -16.90 5.62
CA PHE A 218 -4.93 -15.82 5.49
C PHE A 218 -5.54 -15.64 4.10
N SER A 219 -4.99 -16.23 3.04
CA SER A 219 -5.51 -16.09 1.67
C SER A 219 -6.99 -16.50 1.49
N PRO A 220 -7.55 -17.49 2.23
CA PRO A 220 -8.99 -17.77 2.15
C PRO A 220 -9.85 -16.58 2.62
N TYR A 221 -9.31 -15.75 3.51
CA TYR A 221 -10.04 -14.66 4.17
C TYR A 221 -9.78 -13.29 3.55
N THR A 222 -8.53 -13.06 3.14
CA THR A 222 -8.10 -11.82 2.47
C THR A 222 -6.67 -11.95 1.94
N PRO A 223 -6.33 -11.23 0.85
CA PRO A 223 -4.94 -11.07 0.45
C PRO A 223 -4.09 -10.41 1.55
N SER A 224 -2.86 -10.90 1.72
CA SER A 224 -1.80 -10.29 2.52
C SER A 224 -0.96 -9.34 1.66
N HIS A 225 -0.63 -8.17 2.20
CA HIS A 225 0.31 -7.24 1.62
C HIS A 225 1.73 -7.56 2.11
N ILE A 226 2.72 -7.46 1.22
CA ILE A 226 4.14 -7.66 1.57
C ILE A 226 4.93 -6.45 1.11
N ALA A 227 5.69 -5.87 2.02
CA ALA A 227 6.67 -4.83 1.74
C ALA A 227 8.07 -5.30 2.13
N ILE A 228 9.09 -4.70 1.55
CA ILE A 228 10.48 -4.89 1.98
C ILE A 228 10.87 -3.66 2.80
N ALA A 229 11.25 -3.85 4.06
CA ALA A 229 11.75 -2.79 4.90
C ALA A 229 13.17 -2.40 4.49
N LYS A 230 13.61 -1.18 4.85
CA LYS A 230 14.98 -0.68 4.56
C LYS A 230 16.08 -1.62 5.05
N ARG A 231 15.84 -2.32 6.17
CA ARG A 231 16.75 -3.30 6.78
C ARG A 231 16.77 -4.67 6.06
N GLY A 232 16.05 -4.84 4.95
CA GLY A 232 16.00 -6.08 4.17
C GLY A 232 15.01 -7.15 4.68
N THR A 233 14.21 -6.86 5.71
CA THR A 233 13.15 -7.76 6.19
C THR A 233 11.89 -7.63 5.35
N PHE A 234 11.14 -8.72 5.21
CA PHE A 234 9.79 -8.70 4.66
C PHE A 234 8.80 -8.35 5.77
N GLU A 235 8.02 -7.30 5.57
CA GLU A 235 6.91 -6.91 6.43
C GLU A 235 5.60 -7.39 5.80
N ILE A 236 4.93 -8.33 6.45
CA ILE A 236 3.70 -8.96 5.97
C ILE A 236 2.54 -8.39 6.77
N THR A 237 1.55 -7.82 6.07
CA THR A 237 0.41 -7.16 6.68
C THR A 237 -0.89 -7.72 6.12
N THR A 238 -1.76 -8.23 6.99
CA THR A 238 -3.07 -8.80 6.64
C THR A 238 -4.15 -8.07 7.44
N HIS A 239 -5.15 -7.53 6.75
CA HIS A 239 -6.29 -6.89 7.42
C HIS A 239 -7.48 -7.85 7.40
N LEU A 240 -7.94 -8.31 8.55
CA LEU A 240 -9.03 -9.25 8.74
C LEU A 240 -10.27 -8.51 9.27
N ASN A 241 -11.47 -9.07 9.10
CA ASN A 241 -12.68 -8.55 9.73
C ASN A 241 -12.75 -8.94 11.22
N LYS A 242 -13.82 -8.52 11.90
CA LYS A 242 -13.97 -8.66 13.37
C LYS A 242 -14.16 -10.10 13.85
N THR A 243 -14.48 -11.06 12.98
CA THR A 243 -14.59 -12.49 13.38
C THR A 243 -13.24 -13.09 13.80
N PHE A 244 -12.12 -12.42 13.51
CA PHE A 244 -10.78 -12.78 13.96
C PHE A 244 -10.38 -12.14 15.31
N SER A 245 -11.32 -11.53 16.02
CA SER A 245 -11.09 -10.90 17.33
C SER A 245 -10.54 -11.87 18.38
N PHE A 246 -10.75 -13.19 18.21
CA PHE A 246 -10.13 -14.22 19.05
C PHE A 246 -8.59 -14.21 19.04
N LEU A 247 -7.95 -13.54 18.08
CA LEU A 247 -6.49 -13.39 18.03
C LEU A 247 -5.98 -12.20 18.87
N LEU A 248 -6.86 -11.31 19.34
CA LEU A 248 -6.45 -10.10 20.08
C LEU A 248 -5.79 -10.43 21.43
N PRO A 249 -6.35 -11.31 22.27
CA PRO A 249 -5.72 -11.65 23.55
C PRO A 249 -4.29 -12.16 23.34
N LYS A 250 -3.32 -11.58 24.08
CA LYS A 250 -1.99 -12.16 24.27
C LYS A 250 -1.86 -12.50 25.74
N GLN A 251 -1.92 -13.78 26.07
CA GLN A 251 -1.74 -14.25 27.43
C GLN A 251 -0.79 -15.44 27.43
N ASP A 252 0.05 -15.53 28.45
CA ASP A 252 0.81 -16.73 28.76
C ASP A 252 -0.14 -17.78 29.34
N ASP A 253 -1.07 -18.26 28.50
CA ASP A 253 -1.98 -19.33 28.86
C ASP A 253 -2.56 -20.07 27.65
N ILE A 254 -3.02 -21.30 27.87
CA ILE A 254 -3.75 -22.12 26.88
C ILE A 254 -5.19 -22.35 27.38
N GLU A 255 -6.17 -21.99 26.55
CA GLU A 255 -7.60 -22.15 26.84
C GLU A 255 -7.99 -23.63 27.03
N LEU A 256 -8.96 -23.89 27.92
CA LEU A 256 -9.35 -25.26 28.29
C LEU A 256 -9.85 -26.10 27.11
N TRP A 257 -10.67 -25.52 26.23
CA TRP A 257 -11.19 -26.23 25.05
C TRP A 257 -10.08 -26.72 24.11
N ILE A 258 -8.91 -26.08 24.12
CA ILE A 258 -7.72 -26.53 23.37
C ILE A 258 -7.08 -27.72 24.05
N LEU A 259 -6.97 -27.70 25.39
CA LEU A 259 -6.33 -28.74 26.18
C LEU A 259 -7.17 -30.03 26.26
N GLU A 260 -8.48 -29.91 26.30
CA GLU A 260 -9.42 -31.02 26.48
C GLU A 260 -9.60 -31.86 25.20
N ASN A 261 -9.24 -31.32 24.04
CA ASN A 261 -9.39 -32.01 22.77
C ASN A 261 -8.02 -32.30 22.12
N PRO A 262 -7.67 -33.57 21.86
CA PRO A 262 -6.39 -33.95 21.25
C PRO A 262 -6.08 -33.25 19.93
N GLN A 263 -7.07 -33.08 19.05
CA GLN A 263 -6.89 -32.43 17.76
C GLN A 263 -6.54 -30.94 17.94
N TYR A 264 -7.26 -30.25 18.83
CA TYR A 264 -7.04 -28.82 19.07
C TYR A 264 -5.73 -28.58 19.82
N PHE A 265 -5.36 -29.46 20.76
CA PHE A 265 -4.07 -29.43 21.42
C PHE A 265 -2.92 -29.51 20.40
N TRP A 266 -2.96 -30.49 19.50
CA TRP A 266 -1.91 -30.66 18.49
C TRP A 266 -1.89 -29.55 17.45
N ALA A 267 -3.06 -28.98 17.10
CA ALA A 267 -3.13 -27.82 16.23
C ALA A 267 -2.50 -26.57 16.89
N PHE A 268 -2.82 -26.29 18.17
CA PHE A 268 -2.19 -25.23 18.94
C PHE A 268 -0.68 -25.46 19.10
N PHE A 269 -0.28 -26.67 19.49
CA PHE A 269 1.12 -27.05 19.65
C PHE A 269 1.89 -26.81 18.34
N ALA A 270 1.31 -27.18 17.20
CA ALA A 270 1.93 -26.96 15.90
C ALA A 270 2.03 -25.48 15.53
N GLY A 271 0.99 -24.68 15.80
CA GLY A 271 1.04 -23.23 15.58
C GLY A 271 2.14 -22.56 16.41
N TYR A 272 2.19 -22.88 17.70
CA TYR A 272 3.19 -22.32 18.61
C TYR A 272 4.61 -22.81 18.28
N SER A 273 4.76 -24.10 17.97
CA SER A 273 6.07 -24.69 17.59
C SER A 273 6.53 -24.26 16.20
N ASP A 274 5.62 -23.93 15.29
CA ASP A 274 5.98 -23.36 13.98
C ASP A 274 6.59 -21.96 14.12
N ALA A 275 6.20 -21.20 15.15
CA ALA A 275 6.85 -19.95 15.53
C ALA A 275 8.14 -20.23 16.34
N GLU A 276 8.01 -20.78 17.55
CA GLU A 276 9.08 -20.80 18.56
C GLU A 276 9.89 -22.12 18.61
N GLY A 277 9.37 -23.20 18.02
CA GLY A 277 9.93 -24.55 18.17
C GLY A 277 11.13 -24.82 17.27
N SER A 278 12.13 -25.55 17.77
CA SER A 278 13.36 -25.87 17.04
C SER A 278 13.65 -27.36 17.07
N LEU A 279 14.13 -27.89 15.95
CA LEU A 279 14.62 -29.26 15.81
C LEU A 279 16.05 -29.25 15.28
N HIS A 280 16.96 -29.76 16.09
CA HIS A 280 18.38 -29.81 15.76
C HIS A 280 18.99 -31.18 16.06
N LEU A 281 20.13 -31.44 15.42
CA LEU A 281 20.94 -32.63 15.66
C LEU A 281 22.23 -32.20 16.34
N SER A 282 22.55 -32.82 17.47
CA SER A 282 23.80 -32.57 18.20
C SER A 282 24.69 -33.81 18.11
N ARG A 283 25.96 -33.62 17.74
CA ARG A 283 26.94 -34.70 17.72
C ARG A 283 27.30 -35.05 19.16
N ILE A 284 27.16 -36.32 19.52
CA ILE A 284 27.50 -36.85 20.83
C ILE A 284 28.58 -37.91 20.68
N ASN A 285 29.68 -37.73 21.40
CA ASN A 285 30.75 -38.71 21.54
C ASN A 285 30.49 -39.54 22.81
N LYS A 286 30.32 -40.86 22.66
CA LYS A 286 30.18 -41.78 23.80
C LYS A 286 31.24 -42.88 23.69
N GLY A 287 32.42 -42.62 24.24
CA GLY A 287 33.58 -43.48 24.08
C GLY A 287 34.01 -43.58 22.62
N LYS A 288 34.15 -44.81 22.09
CA LYS A 288 34.55 -45.08 20.70
C LYS A 288 33.43 -44.81 19.67
N TYR A 289 32.20 -44.55 20.10
CA TYR A 289 31.05 -44.39 19.20
C TYR A 289 30.64 -42.92 19.06
N ILE A 290 30.41 -42.50 17.83
CA ILE A 290 29.93 -41.16 17.48
C ILE A 290 28.51 -41.28 16.95
N LYS A 291 27.57 -40.51 17.51
CA LYS A 291 26.20 -40.46 17.03
C LYS A 291 25.64 -39.05 17.05
N ASN A 292 24.79 -38.73 16.09
CA ASN A 292 24.00 -37.49 16.11
C ASN A 292 22.71 -37.74 16.88
N CYS A 293 22.43 -36.98 17.93
CA CYS A 293 21.18 -37.08 18.68
C CYS A 293 20.26 -35.91 18.33
N ALA A 294 19.03 -36.21 17.93
CA ALA A 294 18.01 -35.23 17.70
C ALA A 294 17.39 -34.71 19.01
N THR A 295 17.05 -33.42 19.01
CA THR A 295 16.38 -32.74 20.11
C THR A 295 15.33 -31.80 19.55
N PHE A 296 14.14 -31.83 20.14
CA PHE A 296 13.16 -30.76 20.04
C PHE A 296 13.28 -29.83 21.23
N GLU A 297 13.22 -28.52 20.99
CA GLU A 297 13.17 -27.51 22.03
C GLU A 297 12.27 -26.33 21.68
N ILE A 298 11.68 -25.71 22.70
CA ILE A 298 11.06 -24.38 22.62
C ILE A 298 11.70 -23.54 23.71
N SER A 299 12.13 -22.32 23.39
CA SER A 299 12.57 -21.33 24.40
C SER A 299 11.70 -20.09 24.27
N SER A 300 10.99 -19.72 25.34
CA SER A 300 10.09 -18.56 25.35
C SER A 300 9.99 -17.95 26.76
N TYR A 301 9.49 -16.72 26.85
CA TYR A 301 9.07 -16.11 28.12
C TYR A 301 7.73 -16.67 28.64
N ASP A 302 6.98 -17.41 27.80
CA ASP A 302 5.65 -17.95 28.12
C ASP A 302 5.71 -19.20 29.02
N LYS A 303 6.08 -19.00 30.29
CA LYS A 303 6.27 -20.07 31.28
C LYS A 303 5.08 -21.00 31.44
N ASN A 304 3.87 -20.45 31.56
CA ASN A 304 2.66 -21.24 31.81
C ASN A 304 2.25 -22.03 30.58
N ILE A 305 2.39 -21.46 29.38
CA ILE A 305 2.21 -22.20 28.12
C ILE A 305 3.17 -23.38 28.07
N LEU A 306 4.47 -23.20 28.33
CA LEU A 306 5.43 -24.30 28.30
C LEU A 306 5.09 -25.40 29.32
N ARG A 307 4.58 -25.05 30.50
CA ARG A 307 4.10 -26.01 31.51
C ARG A 307 2.87 -26.77 31.04
N LYS A 308 1.87 -26.08 30.48
CA LYS A 308 0.67 -26.69 29.92
C LYS A 308 0.99 -27.59 28.73
N LEU A 309 1.94 -27.19 27.87
CA LEU A 309 2.44 -28.04 26.78
C LEU A 309 3.14 -29.29 27.33
N SER A 310 4.00 -29.17 28.34
CA SER A 310 4.65 -30.32 28.99
C SER A 310 3.64 -31.30 29.59
N ALA A 311 2.60 -30.79 30.24
CA ALA A 311 1.51 -31.61 30.80
C ALA A 311 0.69 -32.28 29.69
N GLY A 312 0.29 -31.55 28.65
CA GLY A 312 -0.44 -32.08 27.51
C GLY A 312 0.35 -33.15 26.74
N LEU A 313 1.65 -32.94 26.50
CA LEU A 313 2.53 -33.96 25.90
C LEU A 313 2.57 -35.25 26.72
N SER A 314 2.52 -35.14 28.05
CA SER A 314 2.54 -36.31 28.95
C SER A 314 1.30 -37.20 28.76
N GLN A 315 0.13 -36.62 28.43
CA GLN A 315 -1.09 -37.38 28.10
C GLN A 315 -0.92 -38.28 26.87
N PHE A 316 -0.02 -37.92 25.95
CA PHE A 316 0.32 -38.71 24.76
C PHE A 316 1.53 -39.63 24.99
N ASN A 317 1.91 -39.88 26.25
CA ASN A 317 3.10 -40.64 26.62
C ASN A 317 4.39 -40.08 25.98
N ILE A 318 4.49 -38.74 25.92
CA ILE A 318 5.67 -37.99 25.48
C ILE A 318 6.24 -37.25 26.68
N GLN A 319 7.30 -37.79 27.25
CA GLN A 319 7.97 -37.17 28.38
C GLN A 319 8.93 -36.07 27.92
N SER A 320 8.68 -34.85 28.36
CA SER A 320 9.61 -33.72 28.29
C SER A 320 10.36 -33.55 29.61
N LYS A 321 11.48 -32.84 29.58
CA LYS A 321 12.02 -32.24 30.81
C LYS A 321 11.03 -31.20 31.31
N GLN A 322 10.84 -31.12 32.63
CA GLN A 322 10.04 -30.05 33.23
C GLN A 322 10.61 -28.69 32.75
N PRO A 323 9.76 -27.74 32.31
CA PRO A 323 10.23 -26.45 31.85
C PRO A 323 11.10 -25.78 32.90
N TYR A 324 12.29 -25.34 32.49
CA TYR A 324 13.29 -24.73 33.36
C TYR A 324 13.81 -23.42 32.77
N VAL A 325 14.32 -22.53 33.61
CA VAL A 325 14.94 -21.27 33.17
C VAL A 325 16.24 -21.58 32.45
N CYS A 326 16.34 -21.24 31.17
CA CYS A 326 17.56 -21.41 30.38
C CYS A 326 18.36 -20.12 30.24
N HIS A 327 17.69 -18.96 30.31
CA HIS A 327 18.34 -17.65 30.34
C HIS A 327 17.64 -16.77 31.38
N PRO A 328 18.28 -16.51 32.54
CA PRO A 328 17.69 -15.69 33.59
C PRO A 328 17.43 -14.25 33.15
N LYS A 329 16.48 -13.58 33.80
CA LYS A 329 16.27 -12.13 33.73
C LYS A 329 17.55 -11.38 34.09
N GLY A 330 17.80 -10.27 33.38
CA GLY A 330 19.01 -9.47 33.57
C GLY A 330 20.27 -10.08 32.94
N THR A 331 20.15 -11.13 32.13
CA THR A 331 21.28 -11.65 31.35
C THR A 331 21.62 -10.66 30.23
N PRO A 332 22.89 -10.22 30.10
CA PRO A 332 23.30 -9.32 29.03
C PRO A 332 23.23 -10.03 27.68
N CYS A 333 22.69 -9.35 26.68
CA CYS A 333 22.72 -9.83 25.31
C CYS A 333 24.15 -9.69 24.74
N VAL A 334 24.75 -10.80 24.31
CA VAL A 334 26.15 -10.90 23.88
C VAL A 334 26.59 -9.83 22.88
N TYR A 335 25.67 -9.36 22.03
CA TYR A 335 25.95 -8.41 20.95
C TYR A 335 25.29 -7.04 21.12
N SER A 336 24.75 -6.71 22.30
CA SER A 336 24.08 -5.42 22.50
C SER A 336 24.12 -4.94 23.96
N LYS A 337 23.82 -3.66 24.19
CA LYS A 337 23.70 -3.09 25.53
C LYS A 337 22.39 -3.46 26.25
N TYR A 338 21.60 -4.37 25.68
CA TYR A 338 20.29 -4.75 26.22
C TYR A 338 20.41 -5.96 27.15
N PHE A 339 19.58 -5.96 28.19
CA PHE A 339 19.44 -7.05 29.15
C PHE A 339 18.09 -7.74 28.95
N SER A 340 18.01 -9.04 29.24
CA SER A 340 16.72 -9.76 29.22
C SER A 340 15.76 -9.14 30.25
N SER A 341 14.56 -8.79 29.79
CA SER A 341 13.52 -8.19 30.65
C SER A 341 12.88 -9.20 31.60
N ASP A 342 12.95 -10.49 31.25
CA ASP A 342 12.34 -11.60 32.00
C ASP A 342 13.13 -12.90 31.83
N ASP A 343 12.73 -13.94 32.57
CA ASP A 343 13.29 -15.29 32.49
C ASP A 343 12.83 -15.99 31.21
N SER A 344 13.77 -16.44 30.38
CA SER A 344 13.45 -17.35 29.27
C SER A 344 13.42 -18.79 29.78
N TRP A 345 12.27 -19.43 29.58
CA TRP A 345 12.00 -20.82 29.94
C TRP A 345 12.19 -21.73 28.73
N ARG A 346 12.65 -22.95 28.97
CA ARG A 346 12.89 -23.95 27.93
C ARG A 346 12.14 -25.25 28.18
N LEU A 347 11.42 -25.71 27.16
CA LEU A 347 10.82 -27.04 27.07
C LEU A 347 11.69 -27.90 26.14
N VAL A 348 12.03 -29.13 26.55
CA VAL A 348 12.90 -30.03 25.75
C VAL A 348 12.34 -31.44 25.68
N VAL A 349 12.33 -32.02 24.47
CA VAL A 349 12.07 -33.44 24.21
C VAL A 349 13.25 -34.02 23.42
N SER A 350 14.05 -34.87 24.06
CA SER A 350 15.25 -35.48 23.45
C SER A 350 15.29 -37.00 23.53
N ARG A 351 14.40 -37.61 24.33
CA ARG A 351 14.22 -39.06 24.39
C ARG A 351 13.77 -39.59 23.02
N LYS A 352 14.45 -40.62 22.51
CA LYS A 352 14.28 -41.09 21.11
C LYS A 352 12.85 -41.53 20.80
N ASP A 353 12.23 -42.28 21.70
CA ASP A 353 10.84 -42.76 21.62
C ASP A 353 9.83 -41.61 21.71
N CYS A 354 10.02 -40.69 22.66
CA CYS A 354 9.16 -39.52 22.84
C CYS A 354 9.24 -38.58 21.63
N LEU A 355 10.45 -38.36 21.10
CA LEU A 355 10.68 -37.52 19.94
C LEU A 355 10.07 -38.14 18.67
N TRP A 356 10.13 -39.47 18.51
CA TRP A 356 9.43 -40.17 17.44
C TRP A 356 7.92 -39.92 17.48
N LYS A 357 7.30 -40.01 18.66
CA LYS A 357 5.87 -39.70 18.81
C LYS A 357 5.57 -38.23 18.50
N LEU A 358 6.36 -37.32 19.07
CA LEU A 358 6.18 -35.88 18.92
C LEU A 358 6.20 -35.45 17.46
N ILE A 359 7.22 -35.86 16.68
CA ILE A 359 7.32 -35.44 15.28
C ILE A 359 6.17 -35.98 14.42
N ASN A 360 5.68 -37.18 14.71
CA ASN A 360 4.56 -37.79 13.97
C ASN A 360 3.21 -37.15 14.28
N PHE A 361 3.02 -36.62 15.50
CA PHE A 361 1.84 -35.82 15.80
C PHE A 361 1.97 -34.39 15.27
N TRP A 362 3.11 -33.73 15.50
CA TRP A 362 3.35 -32.34 15.08
C TRP A 362 3.27 -32.18 13.55
N GLU A 363 3.85 -33.09 12.77
CA GLU A 363 3.86 -32.98 11.31
C GLU A 363 2.47 -32.88 10.68
N LYS A 364 1.46 -33.55 11.27
CA LYS A 364 0.07 -33.53 10.77
C LYS A 364 -0.55 -32.14 10.79
N TYR A 365 -0.08 -31.28 11.69
CA TYR A 365 -0.64 -29.94 11.92
C TYR A 365 0.33 -28.81 11.56
N SER A 366 1.63 -29.08 11.42
CA SER A 366 2.64 -28.08 11.05
C SER A 366 2.38 -27.54 9.64
N ARG A 367 2.36 -26.22 9.51
CA ARG A 367 2.21 -25.51 8.23
C ARG A 367 3.51 -24.82 7.80
N HIS A 368 4.57 -24.83 8.63
CA HIS A 368 5.87 -24.23 8.30
C HIS A 368 6.84 -25.18 7.59
N LYS A 369 7.21 -24.86 6.35
CA LYS A 369 8.02 -25.76 5.50
C LYS A 369 9.42 -26.06 6.07
N ASP A 370 10.08 -25.11 6.72
CA ASP A 370 11.38 -25.37 7.35
C ASP A 370 11.26 -26.35 8.52
N LYS A 371 10.15 -26.30 9.29
CA LYS A 371 9.93 -27.19 10.42
C LYS A 371 9.61 -28.60 9.93
N GLN A 372 8.76 -28.72 8.91
CA GLN A 372 8.53 -30.00 8.20
C GLN A 372 9.84 -30.61 7.69
N THR A 373 10.73 -29.79 7.11
CA THR A 373 12.05 -30.26 6.65
C THR A 373 12.94 -30.72 7.81
N ALA A 374 12.90 -30.01 8.95
CA ALA A 374 13.62 -30.40 10.14
C ALA A 374 13.06 -31.69 10.78
N ILE A 375 11.73 -31.87 10.76
CA ILE A 375 11.05 -33.11 11.16
C ILE A 375 11.58 -34.28 10.33
N GLU A 376 11.63 -34.15 9.01
CA GLU A 376 12.16 -35.21 8.13
C GLU A 376 13.62 -35.56 8.43
N ARG A 377 14.45 -34.54 8.68
CA ARG A 377 15.85 -34.74 9.06
C ARG A 377 15.97 -35.52 10.38
N VAL A 378 15.14 -35.17 11.37
CA VAL A 378 15.11 -35.86 12.66
C VAL A 378 14.55 -37.28 12.53
N ARG A 379 13.51 -37.49 11.73
CA ARG A 379 12.94 -38.80 11.41
C ARG A 379 14.01 -39.75 10.86
N ARG A 380 14.75 -39.31 9.84
CA ARG A 380 15.88 -40.08 9.26
C ARG A 380 16.95 -40.40 10.30
N ASN A 381 17.30 -39.43 11.16
CA ASN A 381 18.25 -39.67 12.24
C ASN A 381 17.76 -40.74 13.23
N ILE A 382 16.49 -40.72 13.62
CA ILE A 382 15.90 -41.70 14.54
C ILE A 382 15.91 -43.10 13.93
N ILE A 383 15.51 -43.23 12.65
CA ILE A 383 15.52 -44.50 11.91
C ILE A 383 16.93 -45.09 11.85
N LEU A 384 17.92 -44.28 11.44
CA LEU A 384 19.33 -44.70 11.39
C LEU A 384 19.83 -45.13 12.78
N ARG A 385 19.51 -44.36 13.82
CA ARG A 385 19.82 -44.74 15.21
C ARG A 385 19.06 -45.95 15.73
N ASN A 386 18.04 -46.42 15.02
CA ASN A 386 17.33 -47.65 15.37
C ASN A 386 18.03 -48.89 14.81
N GLN A 387 18.84 -48.72 13.76
CA GLN A 387 19.62 -49.79 13.13
C GLN A 387 20.99 -49.99 13.78
N LEU A 388 21.52 -48.95 14.45
CA LEU A 388 22.82 -49.02 15.12
C LEU A 388 22.82 -49.98 16.34
N PRO A 389 23.77 -50.92 16.45
CA PRO A 389 23.75 -51.95 17.50
C PRO A 389 23.96 -51.39 18.91
N TYR A 390 24.65 -50.26 19.03
CA TYR A 390 24.93 -49.58 20.30
C TYR A 390 23.87 -48.54 20.69
N CYS A 391 22.73 -48.49 19.99
CA CYS A 391 21.61 -47.62 20.30
C CYS A 391 20.38 -48.43 20.71
N HIS A 392 19.70 -48.00 21.78
CA HIS A 392 18.44 -48.62 22.23
C HIS A 392 17.39 -48.60 21.13
N LYS A 393 16.82 -49.76 20.77
CA LYS A 393 15.78 -49.86 19.73
C LYS A 393 14.42 -49.40 20.25
N ILE A 394 13.64 -48.73 19.41
CA ILE A 394 12.27 -48.29 19.70
C ILE A 394 11.31 -48.84 18.65
N ASN A 395 10.02 -48.92 18.99
CA ASN A 395 8.97 -49.18 18.03
C ASN A 395 8.76 -47.96 17.11
N LEU A 396 8.85 -48.17 15.79
CA LEU A 396 8.71 -47.14 14.77
C LEU A 396 7.30 -47.08 14.16
N SER A 397 6.32 -47.81 14.72
CA SER A 397 4.92 -47.68 14.30
C SER A 397 4.43 -46.23 14.40
N VAL A 398 3.62 -45.80 13.44
CA VAL A 398 3.02 -44.46 13.47
C VAL A 398 2.03 -44.38 14.63
N PRO A 399 2.18 -43.43 15.57
CA PRO A 399 1.26 -43.30 16.68
C PRO A 399 -0.12 -42.81 16.19
N LYS A 400 -1.18 -43.42 16.72
CA LYS A 400 -2.57 -42.99 16.50
C LYS A 400 -2.98 -42.03 17.62
N ILE A 401 -3.79 -41.02 17.26
CA ILE A 401 -4.55 -40.25 18.24
C ILE A 401 -5.69 -41.19 18.64
N ILE A 402 -5.73 -41.63 19.89
CA ILE A 402 -6.84 -42.41 20.43
C ILE A 402 -7.91 -41.42 20.90
#